data_AF-A0A6F8XLN4-F1
#
_entry.id   AF-A0A6F8XLN4-F1
#
_cell.length_a   1.000
_cell.length_b   1.000
_cell.length_c   1.000
_cell.angle_alpha   90.00
_cell.angle_beta   90.00
_cell.angle_gamma   90.00
#
_symmetry.space_group_name_H-M   'P 1'
#
loop_
_entity.id
_entity.type
_entity.pdbx_description
1 polymer ?
#
loop_
_entity_poly.entity_id
_entity_poly.type
_entity_poly.pdbx_seq_one_letter_code
_entity_poly.pdbx_strand_id
1 'polypeptide(L)'
;MRREAYEQIESQIVNLPGLSAVESNLDLAPTREFARALLGSVSAVTKEDIDKNPGKYTADDRIGHGGLQGAFDDRLRGKPGQAVVVSRGGEAGKPVEVFRTDPAPGESIRTTLDQRVQNAADAALRGIPTVSALVAVRLSDGAVVAAANGPDGGSFNAAFEAKVPPGSTFKMVSALGVLDRGEVRADSIVDCPARFAAGGREFRNSKGFSLGAVPFHVDFAESCNTAFAALAPQLGPDGLAQAGRSIGLEADFGLGLDAFSGKISTGGSEAERAAAAFGQGTTVVSPLAMASATAAVASGQWRQPTLVVEPAPAKPAVTGPQLRPDSVRPLREMMREVVTDGTATALQDVPGGPVSGKTGTAEFDNNPQNAHAWWIGWQGDLAFAVFVEKGGQSSTGSVPVAERFLRALR
;
A
#
# COMPACT_ATOMS: atom_id res chain seq x y z
N MET A 1 -15.15 -24.38 -9.03
CA MET A 1 -15.64 -23.48 -10.10
C MET A 1 -16.83 -22.71 -9.55
N ARG A 2 -16.98 -21.40 -9.85
CA ARG A 2 -18.19 -20.64 -9.43
C ARG A 2 -19.42 -21.18 -10.17
N ARG A 3 -20.62 -21.09 -9.57
CA ARG A 3 -21.86 -21.59 -10.18
C ARG A 3 -22.07 -21.04 -11.59
N GLU A 4 -21.85 -19.75 -11.80
CA GLU A 4 -21.95 -19.08 -13.10
C GLU A 4 -21.06 -19.72 -14.20
N ALA A 5 -19.86 -20.19 -13.81
CA ALA A 5 -18.95 -20.86 -14.74
C ALA A 5 -19.33 -22.33 -14.96
N TYR A 6 -19.96 -22.99 -13.98
CA TYR A 6 -20.51 -24.35 -14.15
C TYR A 6 -21.67 -24.36 -15.13
N GLU A 7 -22.61 -23.43 -14.97
CA GLU A 7 -23.81 -23.29 -15.81
C GLU A 7 -23.46 -23.09 -17.30
N GLN A 8 -22.30 -22.50 -17.61
CA GLN A 8 -21.81 -22.34 -18.99
C GLN A 8 -21.41 -23.66 -19.66
N ILE A 9 -21.03 -24.69 -18.89
CA ILE A 9 -20.52 -25.96 -19.42
C ILE A 9 -21.40 -27.17 -19.06
N GLU A 10 -22.37 -27.01 -18.16
CA GLU A 10 -23.20 -28.09 -17.61
C GLU A 10 -23.84 -28.98 -18.68
N SER A 11 -24.46 -28.37 -19.70
CA SER A 11 -25.12 -29.08 -20.80
C SER A 11 -24.19 -29.99 -21.62
N GLN A 12 -22.89 -29.73 -21.57
CA GLN A 12 -21.87 -30.51 -22.28
C GLN A 12 -21.32 -31.67 -21.45
N ILE A 13 -21.44 -31.62 -20.11
CA ILE A 13 -20.78 -32.56 -19.21
C ILE A 13 -21.73 -33.48 -18.45
N VAL A 14 -22.99 -33.07 -18.23
CA VAL A 14 -23.94 -33.79 -17.35
C VAL A 14 -24.24 -35.24 -17.79
N ASN A 15 -24.12 -35.55 -19.07
CA ASN A 15 -24.38 -36.88 -19.63
C ASN A 15 -23.12 -37.76 -19.75
N LEU A 16 -21.96 -37.31 -19.29
CA LEU A 16 -20.73 -38.10 -19.38
C LEU A 16 -20.78 -39.27 -18.40
N PRO A 17 -20.70 -40.52 -18.89
CA PRO A 17 -20.69 -41.70 -18.02
C PRO A 17 -19.54 -41.64 -17.01
N GLY A 18 -19.86 -41.80 -15.73
CA GLY A 18 -18.88 -41.74 -14.64
C GLY A 18 -18.61 -40.35 -14.07
N LEU A 19 -19.25 -39.29 -14.57
CA LEU A 19 -19.17 -37.97 -13.96
C LEU A 19 -20.06 -37.90 -12.71
N SER A 20 -19.50 -37.46 -11.58
CA SER A 20 -20.24 -37.10 -10.37
C SER A 20 -19.99 -35.64 -10.06
N ALA A 21 -21.05 -34.82 -10.09
CA ALA A 21 -20.99 -33.44 -9.65
C ALA A 21 -21.32 -33.38 -8.15
N VAL A 22 -20.40 -32.84 -7.36
CA VAL A 22 -20.60 -32.61 -5.92
C VAL A 22 -20.80 -31.12 -5.71
N GLU A 23 -21.98 -30.73 -5.25
CA GLU A 23 -22.22 -29.35 -4.83
C GLU A 23 -21.47 -29.06 -3.53
N SER A 24 -20.81 -27.91 -3.48
CA SER A 24 -20.14 -27.40 -2.28
C SER A 24 -20.26 -25.88 -2.25
N ASN A 25 -20.21 -25.32 -1.05
CA ASN A 25 -20.17 -23.88 -0.85
C ASN A 25 -18.71 -23.44 -0.65
N LEU A 26 -18.35 -22.29 -1.23
CA LEU A 26 -17.06 -21.66 -1.03
C LEU A 26 -17.28 -20.17 -0.75
N ASP A 27 -16.68 -19.66 0.32
CA ASP A 27 -16.68 -18.23 0.58
C ASP A 27 -15.77 -17.54 -0.44
N LEU A 28 -16.34 -16.60 -1.18
CA LEU A 28 -15.67 -15.90 -2.27
C LEU A 28 -15.57 -14.41 -1.96
N ALA A 29 -14.43 -13.83 -2.28
CA ALA A 29 -14.29 -12.38 -2.29
C ALA A 29 -15.23 -11.76 -3.36
N PRO A 30 -15.66 -10.49 -3.17
CA PRO A 30 -16.60 -9.81 -4.07
C PRO A 30 -16.23 -9.90 -5.55
N THR A 31 -14.94 -9.75 -5.87
CA THR A 31 -14.39 -9.99 -7.20
C THR A 31 -13.19 -10.93 -7.09
N ARG A 32 -12.65 -11.40 -8.22
CA ARG A 32 -11.49 -12.29 -8.23
C ARG A 32 -10.22 -11.58 -7.73
N GLU A 33 -10.09 -10.29 -8.01
CA GLU A 33 -8.93 -9.49 -7.65
C GLU A 33 -9.05 -8.82 -6.27
N PHE A 34 -10.27 -8.75 -5.71
CA PHE A 34 -10.60 -8.00 -4.50
C PHE A 34 -9.60 -8.23 -3.36
N ALA A 35 -8.73 -7.23 -3.12
CA ALA A 35 -7.73 -7.22 -2.05
C ALA A 35 -6.95 -8.56 -1.91
N ARG A 36 -6.72 -9.29 -3.01
CA ARG A 36 -6.37 -10.72 -2.95
C ARG A 36 -5.11 -11.00 -2.13
N ALA A 37 -4.01 -10.26 -2.35
CA ALA A 37 -2.79 -10.41 -1.57
C ALA A 37 -2.96 -10.07 -0.08
N LEU A 38 -3.84 -9.12 0.25
CA LEU A 38 -4.14 -8.73 1.63
C LEU A 38 -5.02 -9.78 2.33
N LEU A 39 -6.04 -10.29 1.64
CA LEU A 39 -6.94 -11.30 2.21
C LEU A 39 -6.26 -12.65 2.34
N GLY A 40 -5.39 -13.02 1.39
CA GLY A 40 -4.86 -14.38 1.30
C GLY A 40 -5.86 -15.34 0.67
N SER A 41 -5.69 -16.63 0.91
CA SER A 41 -6.54 -17.67 0.32
C SER A 41 -6.77 -18.83 1.28
N VAL A 42 -7.79 -19.65 1.02
CA VAL A 42 -8.03 -20.90 1.76
C VAL A 42 -7.82 -22.08 0.82
N SER A 43 -6.85 -22.93 1.12
CA SER A 43 -6.51 -24.10 0.29
C SER A 43 -6.30 -25.35 1.14
N ALA A 44 -6.15 -26.51 0.49
CA ALA A 44 -5.89 -27.76 1.19
C ALA A 44 -4.54 -27.67 1.92
N VAL A 45 -4.44 -28.31 3.08
CA VAL A 45 -3.18 -28.36 3.82
C VAL A 45 -2.09 -29.02 2.98
N THR A 46 -0.87 -28.51 3.07
CA THR A 46 0.31 -29.13 2.44
C THR A 46 1.06 -30.01 3.44
N LYS A 47 1.96 -30.86 2.93
CA LYS A 47 2.86 -31.62 3.80
C LYS A 47 3.74 -30.68 4.64
N GLU A 48 4.21 -29.59 4.04
CA GLU A 48 5.00 -28.56 4.70
C GLU A 48 4.24 -27.88 5.85
N ASP A 49 2.93 -27.66 5.69
CA ASP A 49 2.10 -27.09 6.75
C ASP A 49 1.96 -28.03 7.96
N ILE A 50 1.77 -29.34 7.71
CA ILE A 50 1.71 -30.38 8.74
C ILE A 50 3.05 -30.50 9.45
N ASP A 51 4.15 -30.56 8.69
CA ASP A 51 5.50 -30.72 9.23
C ASP A 51 5.91 -29.50 10.09
N LYS A 52 5.48 -28.28 9.72
CA LYS A 52 5.69 -27.06 10.51
C LYS A 52 4.78 -26.94 11.74
N ASN A 53 3.64 -27.63 11.74
CA ASN A 53 2.66 -27.56 12.83
C ASN A 53 2.24 -28.97 13.30
N PRO A 54 3.16 -29.72 13.94
CA PRO A 54 2.89 -31.11 14.34
C PRO A 54 1.64 -31.24 15.21
N GLY A 55 0.70 -32.08 14.79
CA GLY A 55 -0.55 -32.35 15.51
C GLY A 55 -1.63 -31.27 15.40
N LYS A 56 -1.38 -30.16 14.68
CA LYS A 56 -2.38 -29.10 14.47
C LYS A 56 -3.30 -29.39 13.29
N TYR A 57 -2.76 -29.99 12.23
CA TYR A 57 -3.45 -30.18 10.96
C TYR A 57 -3.51 -31.65 10.53
N THR A 58 -4.57 -32.01 9.81
CA THR A 58 -4.75 -33.30 9.13
C THR A 58 -4.81 -33.11 7.62
N ALA A 59 -4.49 -34.15 6.83
CA ALA A 59 -4.45 -34.06 5.36
C ALA A 59 -5.78 -33.63 4.70
N ASP A 60 -6.89 -33.75 5.42
CA ASP A 60 -8.22 -33.36 4.95
C ASP A 60 -8.56 -31.89 5.27
N ASP A 61 -7.71 -31.21 6.05
CA ASP A 61 -7.95 -29.84 6.46
C ASP A 61 -7.80 -28.86 5.28
N ARG A 62 -8.61 -27.80 5.33
CA ARG A 62 -8.40 -26.59 4.55
C ARG A 62 -8.02 -25.46 5.48
N ILE A 63 -6.93 -24.78 5.18
CA ILE A 63 -6.37 -23.72 6.02
C ILE A 63 -6.19 -22.43 5.22
N GLY A 64 -6.16 -21.32 5.95
CA GLY A 64 -5.76 -20.03 5.44
C GLY A 64 -4.26 -19.96 5.14
N HIS A 65 -3.93 -19.43 3.98
CA HIS A 65 -2.56 -19.18 3.53
C HIS A 65 -2.39 -17.71 3.14
N GLY A 66 -1.38 -17.07 3.76
CA GLY A 66 -1.06 -15.66 3.54
C GLY A 66 -2.15 -14.70 4.00
N GLY A 67 -1.82 -13.40 4.05
CA GLY A 67 -2.78 -12.35 4.37
C GLY A 67 -3.59 -12.59 5.64
N LEU A 68 -4.80 -12.05 5.68
CA LEU A 68 -5.72 -12.21 6.81
C LEU A 68 -6.19 -13.66 7.01
N GLN A 69 -6.35 -14.44 5.93
CA GLN A 69 -6.75 -15.84 6.02
C GLN A 69 -5.71 -16.66 6.81
N GLY A 70 -4.42 -16.49 6.50
CA GLY A 70 -3.35 -17.17 7.23
C GLY A 70 -3.14 -16.62 8.64
N ALA A 71 -3.17 -15.29 8.81
CA ALA A 71 -2.93 -14.67 10.11
C ALA A 71 -4.05 -14.96 11.12
N PHE A 72 -5.28 -15.18 10.65
CA PHE A 72 -6.45 -15.45 11.49
C PHE A 72 -7.02 -16.86 11.28
N ASP A 73 -6.26 -17.81 10.74
CA ASP A 73 -6.75 -19.18 10.44
C ASP A 73 -7.39 -19.86 11.65
N ASP A 74 -6.74 -19.79 12.82
CA ASP A 74 -7.25 -20.40 14.05
C ASP A 74 -8.62 -19.85 14.49
N ARG A 75 -8.92 -18.61 14.11
CA ARG A 75 -10.19 -17.95 14.36
C ARG A 75 -11.21 -18.28 13.26
N LEU A 76 -10.81 -18.16 12.00
CA LEU A 76 -11.69 -18.22 10.83
C LEU A 76 -12.12 -19.64 10.46
N ARG A 77 -11.25 -20.63 10.65
CA ARG A 77 -11.43 -21.99 10.12
C ARG A 77 -12.51 -22.79 10.86
N GLY A 78 -12.76 -22.47 12.13
CA GLY A 78 -13.65 -23.26 12.99
C GLY A 78 -13.07 -24.63 13.34
N LYS A 79 -13.91 -25.54 13.81
CA LYS A 79 -13.54 -26.91 14.18
C LYS A 79 -14.33 -27.92 13.36
N PRO A 80 -13.66 -28.88 12.69
CA PRO A 80 -14.37 -29.91 11.94
C PRO A 80 -15.16 -30.82 12.89
N GLY A 81 -16.34 -31.22 12.44
CA GLY A 81 -17.09 -32.32 13.06
C GLY A 81 -16.50 -33.65 12.64
N GLN A 82 -16.74 -34.69 13.43
CA GLN A 82 -16.31 -36.05 13.13
C GLN A 82 -17.48 -37.00 13.30
N ALA A 83 -17.63 -37.98 12.42
CA ALA A 83 -18.59 -39.07 12.57
C ALA A 83 -17.88 -40.39 12.33
N VAL A 84 -18.06 -41.36 13.24
CA VAL A 84 -17.59 -42.73 13.05
C VAL A 84 -18.78 -43.56 12.60
N VAL A 85 -18.66 -44.18 11.43
CA VAL A 85 -19.74 -44.96 10.83
C VAL A 85 -19.25 -46.39 10.61
N VAL A 86 -20.01 -47.36 11.12
CA VAL A 86 -19.72 -48.79 10.95
C VAL A 86 -20.61 -49.34 9.85
N SER A 87 -20.00 -50.01 8.88
CA SER A 87 -20.72 -50.77 7.84
C SER A 87 -20.30 -52.24 7.91
N ARG A 88 -21.28 -53.15 7.86
CA ARG A 88 -21.03 -54.60 7.90
C ARG A 88 -20.87 -55.10 6.46
N GLY A 89 -19.67 -55.50 6.07
CA GLY A 89 -19.41 -55.97 4.71
C GLY A 89 -20.18 -57.25 4.37
N GLY A 90 -20.84 -57.28 3.21
CA GLY A 90 -21.45 -58.49 2.63
C GLY A 90 -22.95 -58.42 2.34
N GLU A 91 -23.71 -57.49 2.93
CA GLU A 91 -25.13 -57.27 2.63
C GLU A 91 -25.43 -55.77 2.65
N ALA A 92 -26.54 -55.37 2.02
CA ALA A 92 -27.07 -54.01 1.90
C ALA A 92 -27.49 -53.36 3.25
N GLY A 93 -26.72 -53.57 4.32
CA GLY A 93 -26.91 -52.95 5.61
C GLY A 93 -26.63 -51.45 5.54
N LYS A 94 -27.60 -50.65 5.96
CA LYS A 94 -27.41 -49.19 6.06
C LYS A 94 -26.25 -48.89 7.02
N PRO A 95 -25.35 -47.95 6.67
CA PRO A 95 -24.29 -47.51 7.57
C PRO A 95 -24.88 -47.05 8.91
N VAL A 96 -24.27 -47.43 10.03
CA VAL A 96 -24.69 -47.02 11.39
C VAL A 96 -23.65 -46.07 11.95
N GLU A 97 -24.07 -44.84 12.25
CA GLU A 97 -23.25 -43.86 12.99
C GLU A 97 -23.14 -44.29 14.46
N VAL A 98 -21.92 -44.48 14.97
CA VAL A 98 -21.65 -44.93 16.34
C VAL A 98 -21.05 -43.84 17.23
N PHE A 99 -20.54 -42.77 16.62
CA PHE A 99 -20.03 -41.60 17.33
C PHE A 99 -20.13 -40.39 16.42
N ARG A 100 -20.45 -39.22 17.00
CA ARG A 100 -20.44 -37.95 16.30
C ARG A 100 -20.02 -36.82 17.23
N THR A 101 -19.21 -35.92 16.68
CA THR A 101 -18.94 -34.58 17.22
C THR A 101 -19.38 -33.58 16.15
N ASP A 102 -20.23 -32.63 16.52
CA ASP A 102 -20.70 -31.62 15.58
C ASP A 102 -19.59 -30.61 15.24
N PRO A 103 -19.56 -30.10 13.99
CA PRO A 103 -18.67 -29.02 13.62
C PRO A 103 -19.02 -27.74 14.38
N ALA A 104 -18.01 -26.92 14.67
CA ALA A 104 -18.20 -25.56 15.19
C ALA A 104 -17.75 -24.54 14.13
N PRO A 105 -18.58 -23.57 13.74
CA PRO A 105 -18.18 -22.54 12.79
C PRO A 105 -17.05 -21.69 13.38
N GLY A 106 -16.19 -21.16 12.51
CA GLY A 106 -15.21 -20.15 12.91
C GLY A 106 -15.86 -18.83 13.29
N GLU A 107 -15.07 -17.94 13.86
CA GLU A 107 -15.48 -16.59 14.20
C GLU A 107 -15.05 -15.61 13.12
N SER A 108 -15.96 -14.73 12.71
CA SER A 108 -15.65 -13.69 11.73
C SER A 108 -14.62 -12.68 12.25
N ILE A 109 -13.95 -12.03 11.30
CA ILE A 109 -13.22 -10.77 11.53
C ILE A 109 -13.91 -9.64 10.77
N ARG A 110 -13.80 -8.41 11.28
CA ARG A 110 -14.25 -7.21 10.57
C ARG A 110 -13.05 -6.34 10.23
N THR A 111 -12.97 -5.94 8.97
CA THR A 111 -11.94 -5.02 8.47
C THR A 111 -12.52 -3.64 8.19
N THR A 112 -11.63 -2.67 7.99
CA THR A 112 -11.96 -1.31 7.56
C THR A 112 -12.09 -1.15 6.04
N LEU A 113 -11.89 -2.22 5.26
CA LEU A 113 -11.95 -2.15 3.81
C LEU A 113 -13.33 -1.66 3.36
N ASP A 114 -13.34 -0.63 2.51
CA ASP A 114 -14.55 -0.17 1.86
C ASP A 114 -14.64 -0.84 0.49
N GLN A 115 -15.71 -1.61 0.26
CA GLN A 115 -15.84 -2.39 -0.96
C GLN A 115 -15.80 -1.53 -2.23
N ARG A 116 -16.36 -0.32 -2.19
CA ARG A 116 -16.38 0.61 -3.34
C ARG A 116 -14.98 1.15 -3.60
N VAL A 117 -14.27 1.58 -2.56
CA VAL A 117 -12.90 2.10 -2.68
C VAL A 117 -11.93 1.00 -3.10
N GLN A 118 -12.05 -0.20 -2.53
CA GLN A 118 -11.22 -1.34 -2.89
C GLN A 118 -11.42 -1.78 -4.35
N ASN A 119 -12.66 -1.86 -4.82
CA ASN A 119 -12.94 -2.17 -6.22
C ASN A 119 -12.37 -1.11 -7.19
N ALA A 120 -12.46 0.17 -6.85
CA ALA A 120 -11.85 1.24 -7.62
C ALA A 120 -10.31 1.11 -7.65
N ALA A 121 -9.70 0.76 -6.52
CA ALA A 121 -8.27 0.54 -6.40
C ALA A 121 -7.79 -0.64 -7.25
N ASP A 122 -8.45 -1.80 -7.15
CA ASP A 122 -8.11 -2.99 -7.94
C ASP A 122 -8.31 -2.73 -9.45
N ALA A 123 -9.40 -2.05 -9.83
CA ALA A 123 -9.66 -1.67 -11.22
C ALA A 123 -8.59 -0.73 -11.77
N ALA A 124 -8.08 0.20 -10.95
CA ALA A 124 -7.04 1.13 -11.36
C ALA A 124 -5.71 0.43 -11.70
N LEU A 125 -5.40 -0.72 -11.07
CA LEU A 125 -4.16 -1.47 -11.32
C LEU A 125 -4.25 -2.46 -12.50
N ARG A 126 -5.43 -2.67 -13.10
CA ARG A 126 -5.60 -3.61 -14.21
C ARG A 126 -4.72 -3.25 -15.41
N GLY A 127 -4.13 -4.27 -16.04
CA GLY A 127 -3.28 -4.12 -17.22
C GLY A 127 -1.84 -3.68 -16.92
N ILE A 128 -1.48 -3.46 -15.64
CA ILE A 128 -0.09 -3.21 -15.25
C ILE A 128 0.61 -4.57 -15.13
N PRO A 129 1.67 -4.84 -15.93
CA PRO A 129 2.30 -6.16 -15.97
C PRO A 129 3.31 -6.41 -14.84
N THR A 130 3.72 -5.36 -14.13
CA THR A 130 4.73 -5.40 -13.07
C THR A 130 4.10 -5.26 -11.69
N VAL A 131 4.90 -5.50 -10.64
CA VAL A 131 4.44 -5.31 -9.26
C VAL A 131 3.93 -3.88 -9.09
N SER A 132 2.69 -3.76 -8.63
CA SER A 132 2.07 -2.46 -8.37
C SER A 132 1.18 -2.52 -7.14
N ALA A 133 0.95 -1.36 -6.54
CA ALA A 133 0.11 -1.25 -5.37
C ALA A 133 -0.61 0.10 -5.33
N LEU A 134 -1.83 0.08 -4.78
CA LEU A 134 -2.58 1.27 -4.43
C LEU A 134 -3.15 1.08 -3.03
N VAL A 135 -2.76 1.97 -2.11
CA VAL A 135 -3.28 1.97 -0.73
C VAL A 135 -4.03 3.27 -0.49
N ALA A 136 -5.20 3.18 0.13
CA ALA A 136 -5.99 4.34 0.52
C ALA A 136 -6.32 4.31 2.01
N VAL A 137 -6.08 5.44 2.68
CA VAL A 137 -6.25 5.67 4.11
C VAL A 137 -7.18 6.85 4.32
N ARG A 138 -8.15 6.71 5.21
CA ARG A 138 -9.07 7.78 5.58
C ARG A 138 -8.42 8.77 6.53
N LEU A 139 -8.53 10.07 6.25
CA LEU A 139 -7.86 11.12 7.04
C LEU A 139 -8.47 11.26 8.44
N SER A 140 -9.80 11.11 8.54
CA SER A 140 -10.56 11.31 9.77
C SER A 140 -10.21 10.34 10.90
N ASP A 141 -9.93 9.07 10.60
CA ASP A 141 -9.75 8.01 11.60
C ASP A 141 -8.52 7.11 11.38
N GLY A 142 -7.81 7.20 10.25
CA GLY A 142 -6.68 6.33 9.93
C GLY A 142 -7.09 4.96 9.36
N ALA A 143 -8.37 4.73 9.04
CA ALA A 143 -8.82 3.48 8.46
C ALA A 143 -8.16 3.20 7.11
N VAL A 144 -7.55 2.02 6.95
CA VAL A 144 -7.12 1.49 5.65
C VAL A 144 -8.36 0.99 4.92
N VAL A 145 -8.83 1.77 3.94
CA VAL A 145 -10.08 1.49 3.24
C VAL A 145 -9.86 0.79 1.89
N ALA A 146 -8.63 0.78 1.38
CA ALA A 146 -8.23 -0.06 0.26
C ALA A 146 -6.74 -0.41 0.29
N ALA A 147 -6.40 -1.62 -0.16
CA ALA A 147 -5.04 -2.12 -0.37
C ALA A 147 -5.03 -3.06 -1.59
N ALA A 148 -4.95 -2.46 -2.78
CA ALA A 148 -4.88 -3.18 -4.05
C ALA A 148 -3.44 -3.55 -4.38
N ASN A 149 -3.26 -4.71 -5.02
CA ASN A 149 -1.97 -5.21 -5.47
C ASN A 149 -2.10 -5.74 -6.91
N GLY A 150 -1.08 -5.51 -7.74
CA GLY A 150 -1.02 -5.96 -9.13
C GLY A 150 0.30 -6.68 -9.44
N PRO A 151 0.33 -7.49 -10.51
CA PRO A 151 -0.79 -7.84 -11.40
C PRO A 151 -1.81 -8.79 -10.74
N ASP A 152 -3.07 -8.78 -11.22
CA ASP A 152 -4.13 -9.75 -10.89
C ASP A 152 -4.39 -10.02 -9.40
N GLY A 153 -4.41 -8.96 -8.59
CA GLY A 153 -4.60 -9.01 -7.14
C GLY A 153 -3.31 -9.29 -6.35
N GLY A 154 -2.18 -9.50 -7.03
CA GLY A 154 -0.85 -9.72 -6.47
C GLY A 154 -0.66 -11.10 -5.83
N SER A 155 0.48 -11.73 -6.08
CA SER A 155 0.97 -12.87 -5.27
C SER A 155 1.75 -12.42 -4.03
N PHE A 156 2.11 -11.14 -3.98
CA PHE A 156 2.85 -10.49 -2.90
C PHE A 156 2.10 -9.22 -2.48
N ASN A 157 2.02 -8.97 -1.17
CA ASN A 157 1.35 -7.80 -0.61
C ASN A 157 2.27 -6.57 -0.66
N ALA A 158 2.61 -6.13 -1.87
CA ALA A 158 3.45 -4.96 -2.10
C ALA A 158 2.90 -3.68 -1.42
N ALA A 159 1.58 -3.57 -1.30
CA ALA A 159 0.91 -2.50 -0.58
C ALA A 159 1.43 -2.32 0.86
N PHE A 160 1.70 -3.40 1.59
CA PHE A 160 2.08 -3.37 3.00
C PHE A 160 3.56 -3.68 3.22
N GLU A 161 4.14 -4.56 2.41
CA GLU A 161 5.41 -5.21 2.72
C GLU A 161 6.57 -4.77 1.82
N ALA A 162 6.29 -4.05 0.72
CA ALA A 162 7.34 -3.61 -0.18
C ALA A 162 8.34 -2.68 0.54
N LYS A 163 9.62 -2.87 0.25
CA LYS A 163 10.74 -2.08 0.77
C LYS A 163 11.41 -1.37 -0.40
N VAL A 164 10.81 -0.28 -0.85
CA VAL A 164 11.15 0.36 -2.12
C VAL A 164 11.56 1.82 -1.90
N PRO A 165 12.53 2.35 -2.67
CA PRO A 165 12.92 3.75 -2.53
C PRO A 165 11.75 4.68 -2.88
N PRO A 166 11.48 5.72 -2.07
CA PRO A 166 10.33 6.61 -2.27
C PRO A 166 10.49 7.58 -3.46
N GLY A 167 11.73 7.85 -3.87
CA GLY A 167 12.02 8.90 -4.86
C GLY A 167 11.48 10.26 -4.41
N SER A 168 11.13 11.12 -5.37
CA SER A 168 10.67 12.49 -5.06
C SER A 168 9.39 12.61 -4.22
N THR A 169 8.65 11.52 -3.94
CA THR A 169 7.57 11.58 -2.94
C THR A 169 8.11 11.93 -1.55
N PHE A 170 9.36 11.54 -1.24
CA PHE A 170 10.01 11.84 0.03
C PHE A 170 10.33 13.33 0.23
N LYS A 171 10.28 14.14 -0.84
CA LYS A 171 10.38 15.60 -0.73
C LYS A 171 9.27 16.20 0.13
N MET A 172 8.12 15.52 0.27
CA MET A 172 7.11 15.87 1.26
C MET A 172 7.69 15.85 2.69
N VAL A 173 8.44 14.81 3.03
CA VAL A 173 9.09 14.64 4.35
C VAL A 173 10.20 15.68 4.54
N SER A 174 11.05 15.85 3.52
CA SER A 174 12.13 16.84 3.57
C SER A 174 11.60 18.26 3.70
N ALA A 175 10.57 18.62 2.93
CA ALA A 175 9.91 19.92 2.98
C ALA A 175 9.29 20.18 4.36
N LEU A 176 8.59 19.20 4.93
CA LEU A 176 8.09 19.29 6.31
C LEU A 176 9.24 19.61 7.29
N GLY A 177 10.35 18.90 7.19
CA GLY A 177 11.50 19.08 8.08
C GLY A 177 12.16 20.45 7.99
N VAL A 178 12.36 21.00 6.79
CA VAL A 178 12.97 22.34 6.63
C VAL A 178 12.00 23.47 7.00
N LEU A 179 10.70 23.30 6.74
CA LEU A 179 9.66 24.24 7.17
C LEU A 179 9.51 24.24 8.70
N ASP A 180 9.51 23.06 9.33
CA ASP A 180 9.47 22.93 10.80
C ASP A 180 10.66 23.62 11.47
N ARG A 181 11.84 23.60 10.84
CA ARG A 181 13.02 24.29 11.40
C ARG A 181 13.01 25.79 11.14
N GLY A 182 12.13 26.28 10.26
CA GLY A 182 12.09 27.69 9.86
C GLY A 182 13.27 28.11 9.00
N GLU A 183 14.00 27.15 8.42
CA GLU A 183 15.20 27.37 7.60
C GLU A 183 14.83 27.90 6.21
N VAL A 184 13.64 27.54 5.74
CA VAL A 184 13.08 27.98 4.47
C VAL A 184 11.57 28.22 4.64
N ARG A 185 11.02 29.13 3.85
CA ARG A 185 9.58 29.34 3.68
C ARG A 185 9.18 29.03 2.23
N ALA A 186 7.90 28.84 1.96
CA ALA A 186 7.39 28.59 0.60
C ALA A 186 7.85 29.66 -0.43
N ASP A 187 7.92 30.92 -0.01
CA ASP A 187 8.34 32.08 -0.81
C ASP A 187 9.86 32.32 -0.85
N SER A 188 10.64 31.54 -0.08
CA SER A 188 12.09 31.69 -0.08
C SER A 188 12.66 31.28 -1.43
N ILE A 189 13.59 32.09 -1.94
CA ILE A 189 14.26 31.78 -3.20
C ILE A 189 15.30 30.68 -2.96
N VAL A 190 15.17 29.60 -3.70
CA VAL A 190 16.10 28.47 -3.69
C VAL A 190 16.54 28.22 -5.14
N ASP A 191 17.85 28.03 -5.32
CA ASP A 191 18.38 27.78 -6.66
C ASP A 191 18.12 26.33 -7.08
N CYS A 192 17.57 26.18 -8.29
CA CYS A 192 17.41 24.90 -8.96
C CYS A 192 18.28 24.84 -10.23
N PRO A 193 19.61 24.69 -10.09
CA PRO A 193 20.49 24.47 -11.22
C PRO A 193 20.30 23.05 -11.77
N ALA A 194 20.65 22.81 -13.04
CA ALA A 194 20.61 21.47 -13.64
C ALA A 194 21.47 20.43 -12.89
N ARG A 195 22.53 20.91 -12.22
CA ARG A 195 23.49 20.08 -11.48
C ARG A 195 23.88 20.74 -10.17
N PHE A 196 24.08 19.93 -9.14
CA PHE A 196 24.54 20.38 -7.82
C PHE A 196 25.54 19.37 -7.27
N ALA A 197 26.65 19.82 -6.69
CA ALA A 197 27.66 18.96 -6.11
C ALA A 197 27.62 19.04 -4.58
N ALA A 198 27.56 17.88 -3.90
CA ALA A 198 27.68 17.80 -2.45
C ALA A 198 28.47 16.56 -2.04
N GLY A 199 29.40 16.73 -1.11
CA GLY A 199 30.28 15.65 -0.63
C GLY A 199 31.06 14.94 -1.73
N GLY A 200 31.47 15.64 -2.79
CA GLY A 200 32.20 15.08 -3.94
C GLY A 200 31.35 14.29 -4.94
N ARG A 201 30.02 14.24 -4.77
CA ARG A 201 29.09 13.63 -5.73
C ARG A 201 28.25 14.69 -6.45
N GLU A 202 28.08 14.53 -7.76
CA GLU A 202 27.20 15.37 -8.58
C GLU A 202 25.77 14.79 -8.61
N PHE A 203 24.78 15.64 -8.36
CA PHE A 203 23.34 15.38 -8.44
C PHE A 203 22.74 16.13 -9.63
N ARG A 204 21.70 15.57 -10.24
CA ARG A 204 21.07 16.12 -11.43
C ARG A 204 19.56 16.12 -11.32
N ASN A 205 18.93 17.09 -11.98
CA ASN A 205 17.48 17.08 -12.20
C ASN A 205 17.11 16.07 -13.28
N SER A 206 15.88 15.55 -13.21
CA SER A 206 15.36 14.68 -14.27
C SER A 206 15.41 15.40 -15.61
N LYS A 207 15.86 14.72 -16.68
CA LYS A 207 16.08 15.32 -18.01
C LYS A 207 17.00 16.55 -18.03
N GLY A 208 17.72 16.84 -16.94
CA GLY A 208 18.65 17.97 -16.83
C GLY A 208 17.99 19.35 -16.83
N PHE A 209 16.71 19.48 -16.45
CA PHE A 209 16.06 20.79 -16.40
C PHE A 209 16.71 21.72 -15.33
N SER A 210 16.53 23.02 -15.50
CA SER A 210 16.95 24.06 -14.56
C SER A 210 15.85 25.10 -14.48
N LEU A 211 15.47 25.51 -13.27
CA LEU A 211 14.50 26.60 -13.07
C LEU A 211 15.19 27.93 -12.74
N GLY A 212 16.47 27.87 -12.32
CA GLY A 212 17.19 29.04 -11.84
C GLY A 212 16.78 29.37 -10.39
N ALA A 213 16.83 30.65 -10.04
CA ALA A 213 16.42 31.15 -8.74
C ALA A 213 14.90 31.33 -8.70
N VAL A 214 14.18 30.42 -8.06
CA VAL A 214 12.71 30.43 -7.97
C VAL A 214 12.25 30.27 -6.52
N PRO A 215 11.01 30.63 -6.19
CA PRO A 215 10.44 30.30 -4.88
C PRO A 215 10.43 28.79 -4.61
N PHE A 216 10.66 28.39 -3.37
CA PHE A 216 10.71 26.99 -2.95
C PHE A 216 9.44 26.20 -3.29
N HIS A 217 8.27 26.85 -3.30
CA HIS A 217 7.02 26.24 -3.73
C HIS A 217 7.06 25.75 -5.20
N VAL A 218 7.72 26.51 -6.08
CA VAL A 218 7.93 26.14 -7.49
C VAL A 218 8.89 24.95 -7.59
N ASP A 219 9.99 24.95 -6.83
CA ASP A 219 10.92 23.82 -6.76
C ASP A 219 10.24 22.53 -6.30
N PHE A 220 9.33 22.65 -5.33
CA PHE A 220 8.53 21.53 -4.86
C PHE A 220 7.57 21.04 -5.96
N ALA A 221 6.84 21.96 -6.59
CA ALA A 221 5.84 21.68 -7.64
C ALA A 221 6.45 21.00 -8.88
N GLU A 222 7.58 21.52 -9.35
CA GLU A 222 8.35 21.00 -10.49
C GLU A 222 9.30 19.85 -10.10
N SER A 223 9.36 19.51 -8.82
CA SER A 223 10.15 18.40 -8.30
C SER A 223 11.66 18.55 -8.55
N CYS A 224 12.23 19.73 -8.31
CA CYS A 224 13.66 19.97 -8.43
C CYS A 224 14.48 19.11 -7.45
N ASN A 225 15.44 18.31 -7.93
CA ASN A 225 16.29 17.46 -7.07
C ASN A 225 17.43 18.28 -6.46
N THR A 226 18.03 19.17 -7.25
CA THR A 226 19.20 19.95 -6.85
C THR A 226 18.89 20.95 -5.75
N ALA A 227 17.71 21.58 -5.78
CA ALA A 227 17.21 22.41 -4.67
C ALA A 227 17.14 21.63 -3.34
N PHE A 228 16.56 20.42 -3.35
CA PHE A 228 16.47 19.58 -2.15
C PHE A 228 17.82 19.05 -1.69
N ALA A 229 18.74 18.73 -2.61
CA ALA A 229 20.10 18.39 -2.27
C ALA A 229 20.83 19.57 -1.59
N ALA A 230 20.59 20.81 -2.05
CA ALA A 230 21.14 22.02 -1.46
C ALA A 230 20.55 22.35 -0.08
N LEU A 231 19.28 22.01 0.16
CA LEU A 231 18.62 22.16 1.47
C LEU A 231 18.98 21.06 2.48
N ALA A 232 19.61 19.97 2.05
CA ALA A 232 19.94 18.84 2.93
C ALA A 232 20.74 19.22 4.19
N PRO A 233 21.72 20.15 4.16
CA PRO A 233 22.41 20.60 5.37
C PRO A 233 21.50 21.25 6.42
N GLN A 234 20.41 21.92 5.99
CA GLN A 234 19.47 22.60 6.88
C GLN A 234 18.61 21.64 7.70
N LEU A 235 18.45 20.39 7.23
CA LEU A 235 17.82 19.33 8.02
C LEU A 235 18.73 18.86 9.17
N GLY A 236 20.04 19.09 9.08
CA GLY A 236 21.01 18.47 9.98
C GLY A 236 21.09 16.95 9.80
N PRO A 237 21.85 16.24 10.66
CA PRO A 237 22.13 14.81 10.50
C PRO A 237 20.90 13.90 10.67
N ASP A 238 19.95 14.30 11.52
CA ASP A 238 18.78 13.49 11.88
C ASP A 238 17.44 14.13 11.53
N GLY A 239 17.42 15.37 11.01
CA GLY A 239 16.15 16.09 10.81
C GLY A 239 15.21 15.44 9.81
N LEU A 240 15.76 14.75 8.80
CA LEU A 240 14.94 13.98 7.86
C LEU A 240 14.20 12.82 8.55
N ALA A 241 14.89 12.10 9.42
CA ALA A 241 14.29 11.01 10.19
C ALA A 241 13.31 11.53 11.26
N GLN A 242 13.62 12.65 11.92
CA GLN A 242 12.71 13.31 12.84
C GLN A 242 11.40 13.73 12.14
N ALA A 243 11.51 14.37 10.97
CA ALA A 243 10.35 14.75 10.16
C ALA A 243 9.52 13.53 9.75
N GLY A 244 10.17 12.47 9.24
CA GLY A 244 9.46 11.26 8.84
C GLY A 244 8.75 10.55 9.99
N ARG A 245 9.40 10.43 11.16
CA ARG A 245 8.80 9.84 12.37
C ARG A 245 7.63 10.67 12.91
N SER A 246 7.66 11.99 12.77
CA SER A 246 6.56 12.87 13.17
C SER A 246 5.24 12.59 12.40
N ILE A 247 5.36 11.99 11.20
CA ILE A 247 4.24 11.59 10.35
C ILE A 247 4.11 10.07 10.21
N GLY A 248 4.68 9.31 11.15
CA GLY A 248 4.40 7.88 11.30
C GLY A 248 5.29 6.91 10.53
N LEU A 249 6.34 7.39 9.84
CA LEU A 249 7.35 6.48 9.29
C LEU A 249 8.15 5.83 10.42
N GLU A 250 8.53 4.56 10.22
CA GLU A 250 9.18 3.69 11.23
C GLU A 250 8.32 3.38 12.47
N ALA A 251 7.01 3.70 12.46
CA ALA A 251 6.09 3.33 13.54
C ALA A 251 5.65 1.86 13.47
N ASP A 252 5.13 1.32 14.57
CA ASP A 252 4.44 0.03 14.59
C ASP A 252 2.94 0.25 14.29
N PHE A 253 2.43 -0.38 13.23
CA PHE A 253 1.08 -0.13 12.73
C PHE A 253 0.00 -1.04 13.35
N GLY A 254 0.34 -2.12 14.06
CA GLY A 254 -0.66 -2.91 14.80
C GLY A 254 -1.89 -3.37 14.00
N LEU A 255 -1.71 -3.77 12.73
CA LEU A 255 -2.81 -4.01 11.76
C LEU A 255 -3.42 -5.42 11.82
N GLY A 256 -2.86 -6.31 12.65
CA GLY A 256 -3.14 -7.75 12.60
C GLY A 256 -2.37 -8.48 11.49
N LEU A 257 -1.52 -7.78 10.76
CA LEU A 257 -0.61 -8.28 9.73
C LEU A 257 0.74 -7.56 9.83
N ASP A 258 1.77 -8.19 9.31
CA ASP A 258 3.05 -7.54 9.10
C ASP A 258 2.90 -6.40 8.07
N ALA A 259 3.44 -5.24 8.43
CA ALA A 259 3.49 -4.08 7.56
C ALA A 259 4.82 -3.35 7.77
N PHE A 260 5.47 -3.00 6.67
CA PHE A 260 6.70 -2.24 6.71
C PHE A 260 6.41 -0.75 6.72
N SER A 261 6.68 -0.06 7.83
CA SER A 261 6.44 1.38 7.99
C SER A 261 7.58 2.26 7.46
N GLY A 262 8.56 1.66 6.80
CA GLY A 262 9.74 2.34 6.26
C GLY A 262 10.98 2.21 7.12
N LYS A 263 12.10 2.62 6.53
CA LYS A 263 13.39 2.82 7.18
C LYS A 263 14.03 4.05 6.56
N ILE A 264 14.26 5.08 7.37
CA ILE A 264 14.77 6.37 6.90
C ILE A 264 16.30 6.34 6.96
N SER A 265 16.94 6.88 5.93
CA SER A 265 18.38 7.11 5.96
C SER A 265 18.74 8.09 7.08
N THR A 266 19.56 7.64 8.03
CA THR A 266 20.06 8.45 9.16
C THR A 266 21.57 8.48 9.12
N GLY A 267 22.16 9.64 9.45
CA GLY A 267 23.61 9.80 9.36
C GLY A 267 24.12 9.67 7.92
N GLY A 268 25.41 9.34 7.78
CA GLY A 268 26.06 9.23 6.48
C GLY A 268 26.81 10.49 6.05
N SER A 269 27.55 10.35 4.95
CA SER A 269 28.30 11.41 4.28
C SER A 269 27.39 12.55 3.82
N GLU A 270 27.98 13.71 3.53
CA GLU A 270 27.25 14.84 2.95
C GLU A 270 26.53 14.46 1.65
N ALA A 271 27.16 13.64 0.81
CA ALA A 271 26.54 13.10 -0.39
C ALA A 271 25.33 12.21 -0.07
N GLU A 272 25.41 11.33 0.92
CA GLU A 272 24.28 10.47 1.31
C GLU A 272 23.11 11.28 1.85
N ARG A 273 23.36 12.28 2.70
CA ARG A 273 22.31 13.19 3.19
C ARG A 273 21.66 13.97 2.04
N ALA A 274 22.46 14.45 1.08
CA ALA A 274 21.94 15.12 -0.11
C ALA A 274 21.04 14.20 -0.96
N ALA A 275 21.40 12.91 -1.13
CA ALA A 275 20.51 11.94 -1.79
C ALA A 275 19.23 11.69 -1.01
N ALA A 276 19.34 11.50 0.31
CA ALA A 276 18.22 11.21 1.18
C ALA A 276 17.18 12.33 1.15
N ALA A 277 17.62 13.59 1.05
CA ALA A 277 16.75 14.76 1.01
C ALA A 277 15.79 14.79 -0.20
N PHE A 278 16.08 14.10 -1.30
CA PHE A 278 15.14 13.94 -2.42
C PHE A 278 14.66 12.49 -2.62
N GLY A 279 14.83 11.65 -1.60
CA GLY A 279 14.29 10.29 -1.54
C GLY A 279 15.11 9.21 -2.26
N GLN A 280 16.41 9.46 -2.47
CA GLN A 280 17.39 8.46 -2.91
C GLN A 280 18.34 8.05 -1.77
N GLY A 281 19.18 7.05 -2.02
CA GLY A 281 20.08 6.50 -1.00
C GLY A 281 19.47 5.28 -0.35
N THR A 282 19.57 5.18 0.99
CA THR A 282 19.19 3.96 1.73
C THR A 282 17.78 4.01 2.32
N THR A 283 17.04 5.10 2.11
CA THR A 283 15.64 5.21 2.53
C THR A 283 14.78 4.25 1.72
N VAL A 284 14.00 3.42 2.40
CA VAL A 284 12.99 2.54 1.79
C VAL A 284 11.68 2.66 2.55
N VAL A 285 10.56 2.58 1.84
CA VAL A 285 9.20 2.71 2.39
C VAL A 285 8.27 1.69 1.75
N SER A 286 7.11 1.46 2.36
CA SER A 286 5.97 0.79 1.70
C SER A 286 4.94 1.81 1.21
N PRO A 287 4.07 1.44 0.25
CA PRO A 287 2.92 2.24 -0.14
C PRO A 287 2.00 2.60 1.03
N LEU A 288 1.72 1.66 1.94
CA LEU A 288 0.94 1.94 3.14
C LEU A 288 1.58 3.02 4.02
N ALA A 289 2.90 2.94 4.25
CA ALA A 289 3.62 3.94 5.03
C ALA A 289 3.49 5.33 4.41
N MET A 290 3.61 5.42 3.09
CA MET A 290 3.48 6.69 2.37
C MET A 290 2.04 7.21 2.33
N ALA A 291 1.03 6.35 2.23
CA ALA A 291 -0.38 6.75 2.33
C ALA A 291 -0.71 7.29 3.73
N SER A 292 -0.22 6.63 4.79
CA SER A 292 -0.38 7.08 6.18
C SER A 292 0.34 8.41 6.45
N ALA A 293 1.58 8.57 5.99
CA ALA A 293 2.33 9.82 6.09
C ALA A 293 1.64 10.97 5.33
N THR A 294 1.06 10.67 4.16
CA THR A 294 0.26 11.64 3.39
C THR A 294 -1.01 12.04 4.13
N ALA A 295 -1.71 11.09 4.76
CA ALA A 295 -2.87 11.37 5.61
C ALA A 295 -2.51 12.29 6.79
N ALA A 296 -1.32 12.12 7.38
CA ALA A 296 -0.83 12.99 8.46
C ALA A 296 -0.62 14.43 7.98
N VAL A 297 0.00 14.63 6.81
CA VAL A 297 0.18 15.97 6.23
C VAL A 297 -1.18 16.58 5.87
N ALA A 298 -2.06 15.82 5.23
CA ALA A 298 -3.38 16.29 4.80
C ALA A 298 -4.29 16.68 5.97
N SER A 299 -4.31 15.89 7.05
CA SER A 299 -5.12 16.16 8.25
C SER A 299 -4.43 17.09 9.26
N GLY A 300 -3.09 17.08 9.31
CA GLY A 300 -2.27 17.89 10.22
C GLY A 300 -1.92 17.15 11.51
N GLN A 301 -2.22 15.86 11.57
CA GLN A 301 -1.92 15.01 12.71
C GLN A 301 -1.81 13.57 12.23
N TRP A 302 -0.75 12.88 12.61
CA TRP A 302 -0.64 11.46 12.27
C TRP A 302 -1.64 10.63 13.07
N ARG A 303 -2.35 9.73 12.38
CA ARG A 303 -3.18 8.68 12.98
C ARG A 303 -2.63 7.34 12.51
N GLN A 304 -2.34 6.46 13.46
CA GLN A 304 -1.87 5.13 13.15
C GLN A 304 -2.91 4.42 12.25
N PRO A 305 -2.47 3.80 11.14
CA PRO A 305 -3.39 3.13 10.25
C PRO A 305 -4.04 1.93 10.96
N THR A 306 -5.31 1.69 10.68
CA THR A 306 -6.07 0.54 11.23
C THR A 306 -6.65 -0.32 10.11
N LEU A 307 -6.67 -1.65 10.29
CA LEU A 307 -7.26 -2.59 9.34
C LEU A 307 -8.28 -3.52 9.98
N VAL A 308 -7.85 -4.39 10.91
CA VAL A 308 -8.75 -5.32 11.60
C VAL A 308 -9.31 -4.62 12.85
N VAL A 309 -10.63 -4.50 12.92
CA VAL A 309 -11.33 -3.84 14.04
C VAL A 309 -12.10 -4.82 14.92
N GLU A 310 -12.42 -6.01 14.39
CA GLU A 310 -12.94 -7.13 15.17
C GLU A 310 -12.17 -8.40 14.75
N PRO A 311 -11.54 -9.14 15.69
CA PRO A 311 -11.42 -8.81 17.10
C PRO A 311 -10.67 -7.48 17.29
N ALA A 312 -10.96 -6.77 18.38
CA ALA A 312 -10.31 -5.50 18.65
C ALA A 312 -8.79 -5.71 18.74
N PRO A 313 -7.97 -4.81 18.15
CA PRO A 313 -6.53 -4.87 18.30
C PRO A 313 -6.11 -4.89 19.76
N ALA A 314 -5.03 -5.62 20.08
CA ALA A 314 -4.52 -5.72 21.45
C ALA A 314 -4.12 -4.35 22.04
N LYS A 315 -3.72 -3.40 21.18
CA LYS A 315 -3.43 -2.02 21.55
C LYS A 315 -4.30 -1.08 20.71
N PRO A 316 -4.95 -0.06 21.32
CA PRO A 316 -5.64 0.97 20.56
C PRO A 316 -4.69 1.68 19.58
N ALA A 317 -5.23 2.09 18.44
CA ALA A 317 -4.48 2.88 17.47
C ALA A 317 -4.04 4.22 18.08
N VAL A 318 -2.76 4.57 17.89
CA VAL A 318 -2.18 5.79 18.43
C VAL A 318 -2.48 6.98 17.52
N THR A 319 -2.79 8.12 18.13
CA THR A 319 -2.79 9.42 17.45
C THR A 319 -1.54 10.20 17.87
N GLY A 320 -0.74 10.63 16.89
CA GLY A 320 0.47 11.41 17.10
C GLY A 320 0.20 12.87 17.51
N PRO A 321 1.24 13.65 17.81
CA PRO A 321 1.10 15.07 18.08
C PRO A 321 0.58 15.83 16.87
N GLN A 322 -0.02 17.01 17.10
CA GLN A 322 -0.37 17.91 16.00
C GLN A 322 0.90 18.43 15.32
N LEU A 323 0.89 18.42 13.99
CA LEU A 323 1.93 19.05 13.20
C LEU A 323 1.80 20.57 13.30
N ARG A 324 2.93 21.27 13.17
CA ARG A 324 2.97 22.72 13.27
C ARG A 324 2.15 23.35 12.14
N PRO A 325 1.16 24.22 12.44
CA PRO A 325 0.36 24.89 11.41
C PRO A 325 1.20 25.67 10.40
N ASP A 326 2.26 26.33 10.87
CA ASP A 326 3.17 27.15 10.06
C ASP A 326 3.97 26.34 9.05
N SER A 327 4.11 25.02 9.27
CA SER A 327 4.82 24.11 8.36
C SER A 327 3.85 23.36 7.47
N VAL A 328 2.76 22.83 8.04
CA VAL A 328 1.83 21.96 7.31
C VAL A 328 0.95 22.73 6.32
N ARG A 329 0.58 23.99 6.62
CA ARG A 329 -0.20 24.83 5.71
C ARG A 329 0.54 25.10 4.40
N PRO A 330 1.76 25.68 4.40
CA PRO A 330 2.49 25.89 3.15
C PRO A 330 2.81 24.56 2.46
N LEU A 331 3.10 23.47 3.19
CA LEU A 331 3.31 22.17 2.56
C LEU A 331 2.08 21.68 1.79
N ARG A 332 0.87 21.89 2.31
CA ARG A 332 -0.37 21.53 1.58
C ARG A 332 -0.58 22.38 0.34
N GLU A 333 -0.24 23.66 0.40
CA GLU A 333 -0.30 24.58 -0.74
C GLU A 333 0.68 24.15 -1.83
N MET A 334 1.92 23.84 -1.48
CA MET A 334 2.92 23.30 -2.41
C MET A 334 2.49 21.96 -3.01
N MET A 335 1.89 21.06 -2.22
CA MET A 335 1.34 19.79 -2.73
C MET A 335 0.12 20.01 -3.63
N ARG A 336 -0.65 21.09 -3.44
CA ARG A 336 -1.72 21.47 -4.38
C ARG A 336 -1.12 21.98 -5.69
N GLU A 337 -0.05 22.77 -5.61
CA GLU A 337 0.64 23.35 -6.77
C GLU A 337 1.23 22.29 -7.71
N VAL A 338 1.69 21.15 -7.18
CA VAL A 338 2.08 19.98 -7.99
C VAL A 338 0.98 19.58 -8.98
N VAL A 339 -0.29 19.75 -8.61
CA VAL A 339 -1.45 19.45 -9.46
C VAL A 339 -1.87 20.67 -10.28
N THR A 340 -1.84 21.91 -9.77
CA THR A 340 -2.31 23.08 -10.54
C THR A 340 -1.31 23.56 -11.59
N ASP A 341 -0.01 23.47 -11.31
CA ASP A 341 1.01 24.09 -12.16
C ASP A 341 2.28 23.22 -12.30
N GLY A 342 2.33 22.08 -11.62
CA GLY A 342 3.52 21.21 -11.61
C GLY A 342 3.36 19.85 -12.30
N THR A 343 4.02 18.83 -11.74
CA THR A 343 4.24 17.54 -12.41
C THR A 343 3.01 16.64 -12.57
N ALA A 344 1.84 16.98 -12.03
CA ALA A 344 0.63 16.15 -12.04
C ALA A 344 -0.63 16.88 -12.51
N THR A 345 -0.50 17.80 -13.45
CA THR A 345 -1.63 18.57 -14.02
C THR A 345 -2.76 17.73 -14.61
N ALA A 346 -2.49 16.48 -15.01
CA ALA A 346 -3.52 15.53 -15.44
C ALA A 346 -4.62 15.26 -14.37
N LEU A 347 -4.34 15.55 -13.09
CA LEU A 347 -5.29 15.36 -11.99
C LEU A 347 -6.13 16.62 -11.68
N GLN A 348 -6.02 17.70 -12.45
CA GLN A 348 -6.80 18.93 -12.19
C GLN A 348 -8.30 18.72 -12.36
N ASP A 349 -8.68 17.97 -13.40
CA ASP A 349 -10.08 17.83 -13.84
C ASP A 349 -10.72 16.51 -13.38
N VAL A 350 -10.13 15.84 -12.39
CA VAL A 350 -10.79 14.66 -11.81
C VAL A 350 -11.97 15.10 -10.95
N PRO A 351 -13.13 14.42 -11.07
CA PRO A 351 -14.31 14.79 -10.33
C PRO A 351 -14.10 14.59 -8.82
N GLY A 352 -14.79 15.39 -8.02
CA GLY A 352 -14.89 15.15 -6.58
C GLY A 352 -14.07 16.04 -5.66
N GLY A 353 -13.55 17.15 -6.18
CA GLY A 353 -12.84 18.17 -5.41
C GLY A 353 -11.36 18.23 -5.76
N PRO A 354 -10.65 19.22 -5.21
CA PRO A 354 -9.24 19.42 -5.51
C PRO A 354 -8.40 18.23 -5.05
N VAL A 355 -7.43 17.86 -5.89
CA VAL A 355 -6.39 16.90 -5.56
C VAL A 355 -5.11 17.64 -5.20
N SER A 356 -4.43 17.15 -4.18
CA SER A 356 -3.08 17.58 -3.80
C SER A 356 -2.18 16.36 -3.66
N GLY A 357 -0.90 16.49 -3.96
CA GLY A 357 -0.01 15.34 -3.94
C GLY A 357 1.44 15.65 -4.30
N LYS A 358 2.20 14.57 -4.54
CA LYS A 358 3.58 14.62 -5.00
C LYS A 358 3.89 13.42 -5.88
N THR A 359 4.43 13.67 -7.07
CA THR A 359 5.03 12.62 -7.92
C THR A 359 6.38 12.17 -7.36
N GLY A 360 6.73 10.90 -7.60
CA GLY A 360 8.07 10.38 -7.35
C GLY A 360 8.56 9.43 -8.42
N THR A 361 9.80 9.60 -8.83
CA THR A 361 10.52 8.64 -9.65
C THR A 361 11.71 8.16 -8.82
N ALA A 362 11.87 6.85 -8.68
CA ALA A 362 13.00 6.25 -8.00
C ALA A 362 13.86 5.47 -8.99
N GLU A 363 15.05 5.99 -9.26
CA GLU A 363 16.04 5.37 -10.14
C GLU A 363 16.86 4.36 -9.34
N PHE A 364 16.99 3.13 -9.83
CA PHE A 364 17.87 2.11 -9.24
C PHE A 364 18.94 1.60 -10.21
N ASP A 365 18.85 1.99 -11.49
CA ASP A 365 19.86 1.75 -12.51
C ASP A 365 19.94 2.95 -13.47
N ASN A 366 20.81 2.85 -14.48
CA ASN A 366 21.02 3.93 -15.46
C ASN A 366 19.95 3.97 -16.57
N ASN A 367 18.92 3.11 -16.53
CA ASN A 367 17.84 3.10 -17.49
C ASN A 367 16.59 3.80 -16.91
N PRO A 368 16.25 5.01 -17.39
CA PRO A 368 15.07 5.74 -16.91
C PRO A 368 13.74 4.98 -17.06
N GLN A 369 13.65 4.02 -17.99
CA GLN A 369 12.46 3.18 -18.13
C GLN A 369 12.30 2.17 -16.99
N ASN A 370 13.40 1.82 -16.33
CA ASN A 370 13.37 0.90 -15.20
C ASN A 370 13.01 1.61 -13.89
N ALA A 371 13.00 2.95 -13.86
CA ALA A 371 12.66 3.67 -12.64
C ALA A 371 11.27 3.28 -12.11
N HIS A 372 11.14 3.24 -10.78
CA HIS A 372 9.84 3.01 -10.15
C HIS A 372 9.02 4.31 -10.16
N ALA A 373 7.74 4.18 -10.52
CA ALA A 373 6.81 5.30 -10.56
C ALA A 373 5.98 5.34 -9.26
N TRP A 374 5.95 6.52 -8.64
CA TRP A 374 5.22 6.81 -7.42
C TRP A 374 4.28 8.00 -7.58
N TRP A 375 3.15 7.94 -6.89
CA TRP A 375 2.30 9.09 -6.63
C TRP A 375 1.75 8.98 -5.21
N ILE A 376 1.83 10.06 -4.44
CA ILE A 376 1.13 10.21 -3.18
C ILE A 376 0.20 11.39 -3.26
N GLY A 377 -0.97 11.33 -2.64
CA GLY A 377 -1.89 12.47 -2.61
C GLY A 377 -3.14 12.23 -1.81
N TRP A 378 -4.02 13.23 -1.79
CA TRP A 378 -5.34 13.11 -1.19
C TRP A 378 -6.40 13.87 -1.98
N GLN A 379 -7.65 13.43 -1.83
CA GLN A 379 -8.86 14.12 -2.28
C GLN A 379 -9.96 13.93 -1.23
N GLY A 380 -10.53 15.03 -0.72
CA GLY A 380 -11.50 14.96 0.37
C GLY A 380 -10.92 14.26 1.61
N ASP A 381 -11.63 13.28 2.16
CA ASP A 381 -11.23 12.50 3.34
C ASP A 381 -10.39 11.24 3.00
N LEU A 382 -9.80 11.18 1.79
CA LEU A 382 -9.06 10.01 1.33
C LEU A 382 -7.63 10.38 0.90
N ALA A 383 -6.62 9.88 1.63
CA ALA A 383 -5.21 9.91 1.24
C ALA A 383 -4.84 8.57 0.61
N PHE A 384 -3.92 8.59 -0.35
CA PHE A 384 -3.54 7.39 -1.08
C PHE A 384 -2.10 7.46 -1.58
N ALA A 385 -1.53 6.27 -1.79
CA ALA A 385 -0.24 6.07 -2.43
C ALA A 385 -0.37 5.05 -3.55
N VAL A 386 0.24 5.35 -4.69
CA VAL A 386 0.36 4.48 -5.86
C VAL A 386 1.83 4.19 -6.10
N PHE A 387 2.14 2.91 -6.26
CA PHE A 387 3.45 2.41 -6.63
C PHE A 387 3.35 1.52 -7.87
N VAL A 388 4.26 1.71 -8.82
CA VAL A 388 4.42 0.84 -9.98
C VAL A 388 5.90 0.54 -10.17
N GLU A 389 6.29 -0.71 -9.94
CA GLU A 389 7.62 -1.21 -10.22
C GLU A 389 7.91 -1.06 -11.72
N LYS A 390 9.07 -0.47 -12.04
CA LYS A 390 9.48 -0.18 -13.42
C LYS A 390 8.40 0.56 -14.23
N GLY A 391 7.64 1.43 -13.55
CA GLY A 391 6.61 2.26 -14.16
C GLY A 391 7.15 3.47 -14.94
N GLY A 392 8.46 3.69 -14.91
CA GLY A 392 9.12 4.82 -15.57
C GLY A 392 8.80 6.15 -14.88
N GLN A 393 8.48 7.17 -15.70
CA GLN A 393 8.12 8.50 -15.20
C GLN A 393 6.75 8.46 -14.50
N SER A 394 6.63 9.12 -13.35
CA SER A 394 5.37 9.14 -12.59
C SER A 394 4.19 9.68 -13.39
N SER A 395 4.40 10.72 -14.20
CA SER A 395 3.36 11.36 -15.02
C SER A 395 2.73 10.43 -16.05
N THR A 396 3.45 9.39 -16.47
CA THR A 396 2.94 8.36 -17.40
C THR A 396 2.70 7.00 -16.73
N GLY A 397 3.26 6.77 -15.54
CA GLY A 397 3.17 5.52 -14.80
C GLY A 397 2.11 5.54 -13.70
N SER A 398 2.38 6.27 -12.61
CA SER A 398 1.57 6.26 -11.38
C SER A 398 0.43 7.29 -11.38
N VAL A 399 0.61 8.46 -12.02
CA VAL A 399 -0.42 9.51 -12.10
C VAL A 399 -1.67 9.04 -12.87
N PRO A 400 -1.56 8.36 -14.03
CA PRO A 400 -2.74 7.82 -14.72
C PRO A 400 -3.49 6.74 -13.91
N VAL A 401 -2.78 6.00 -13.06
CA VAL A 401 -3.42 5.03 -12.14
C VAL A 401 -4.24 5.78 -11.09
N ALA A 402 -3.67 6.83 -10.48
CA ALA A 402 -4.38 7.69 -9.56
C ALA A 402 -5.62 8.35 -10.20
N GLU A 403 -5.50 8.79 -11.46
CA GLU A 403 -6.63 9.35 -12.21
C GLU A 403 -7.76 8.33 -12.37
N ARG A 404 -7.45 7.10 -12.83
CA ARG A 404 -8.44 6.02 -12.95
C ARG A 404 -9.11 5.72 -11.62
N PHE A 405 -8.33 5.65 -10.55
CA PHE A 405 -8.82 5.40 -9.21
C PHE A 405 -9.83 6.48 -8.77
N LEU A 406 -9.45 7.75 -8.83
CA LEU A 406 -10.30 8.86 -8.39
C LEU A 406 -11.58 8.99 -9.24
N ARG A 407 -11.49 8.78 -10.56
CA ARG A 407 -12.66 8.77 -11.44
C ARG A 407 -13.62 7.62 -11.13
N ALA A 408 -13.11 6.45 -10.75
CA ALA A 408 -13.92 5.29 -10.38
C ALA A 408 -14.62 5.43 -9.02
N LEU A 409 -14.27 6.44 -8.20
CA LEU A 409 -14.95 6.77 -6.95
C LEU A 409 -16.20 7.64 -7.15
N ARG A 410 -16.65 7.88 -8.39
CA ARG A 410 -17.80 8.74 -8.69
C ARG A 410 -18.91 8.02 -9.42
#